data_AF-A0A945YKZ5-F1
#
_entry.id   AF-A0A945YKZ5-F1
#
_cell.length_a   1.000
_cell.length_b   1.000
_cell.length_c   1.000
_cell.angle_alpha   90.00
_cell.angle_beta   90.00
_cell.angle_gamma   90.00
#
_symmetry.space_group_name_H-M   'P 1'
#
loop_
_entity.id
_entity.type
_entity.pdbx_description
1 polymer ?
#
loop_
_entity_poly.entity_id
_entity_poly.type
_entity_poly.pdbx_seq_one_letter_code
_entity_poly.pdbx_strand_id
1 'polypeptide(L)'
;MAISNLSFTLIDYLAITIFYFGWVGYAKFARRAANNGMPSLMSVMVRYREDWWRGTIGRDLKIVDTNIILTLSNGATFFASTTILILGALLALLGTTDRAIEILADLPFAVKNDTFAWDCKIVLLLTIFIYAFFKFTWSLRQHFFCSVMVGAAPGADANAQVREEFVQRGARMASTASNTFNDGLRAYYFGLSVLPWFLNAWLFIVSTIVVIGILYHREFKSDALKAMLGRD
;
A
#
# COMPACT_ATOMS: atom_id res chain seq x y z
N MET A 1 16.34 -13.89 38.49
CA MET A 1 16.28 -14.71 37.26
C MET A 1 16.42 -13.76 36.07
N ALA A 2 17.39 -14.04 35.22
CA ALA A 2 18.13 -13.05 34.44
C ALA A 2 17.33 -12.39 33.30
N ILE A 3 17.39 -11.06 33.23
CA ILE A 3 16.99 -10.23 32.07
C ILE A 3 18.13 -10.21 31.01
N SER A 4 19.13 -11.09 31.11
CA SER A 4 20.34 -11.05 30.26
C SER A 4 20.29 -11.91 29.00
N ASN A 5 19.14 -12.52 28.67
CA ASN A 5 18.94 -13.30 27.44
C ASN A 5 17.77 -12.75 26.62
N LEU A 6 17.74 -11.44 26.39
CA LEU A 6 16.88 -10.91 25.35
C LEU A 6 17.63 -10.97 24.02
N SER A 7 17.19 -11.85 23.11
CA SER A 7 17.65 -11.91 21.71
C SER A 7 17.49 -10.58 20.96
N PHE A 8 16.75 -9.62 21.55
CA PHE A 8 16.55 -8.27 21.06
C PHE A 8 17.18 -7.23 22.00
N THR A 9 17.94 -6.31 21.43
CA THR A 9 18.49 -5.18 22.17
C THR A 9 17.41 -4.12 22.46
N LEU A 10 17.67 -3.20 23.39
CA LEU A 10 16.77 -2.05 23.63
C LEU A 10 16.49 -1.26 22.33
N ILE A 11 17.46 -1.21 21.42
CA ILE A 11 17.37 -0.53 20.14
C ILE A 11 16.41 -1.28 19.19
N ASP A 12 16.39 -2.61 19.21
CA ASP A 12 15.43 -3.40 18.43
C ASP A 12 13.98 -3.14 18.90
N TYR A 13 13.76 -3.08 20.21
CA TYR A 13 12.43 -2.74 20.76
C TYR A 13 11.98 -1.34 20.33
N LEU A 14 12.89 -0.37 20.40
CA LEU A 14 12.63 1.00 19.94
C LEU A 14 12.36 1.02 18.43
N ALA A 15 13.11 0.28 17.62
CA ALA A 15 12.93 0.19 16.18
C ALA A 15 11.57 -0.42 15.80
N ILE A 16 11.19 -1.54 16.43
CA ILE A 16 9.87 -2.17 16.23
C ILE A 16 8.75 -1.21 16.63
N THR A 17 8.93 -0.47 17.72
CA THR A 17 7.94 0.50 18.20
C THR A 17 7.76 1.64 17.20
N ILE A 18 8.85 2.25 16.73
CA ILE A 18 8.83 3.29 15.68
C ILE A 18 8.19 2.76 14.41
N PHE A 19 8.54 1.55 13.99
CA PHE A 19 7.96 0.90 12.83
C PHE A 19 6.45 0.68 12.97
N TYR A 20 6.00 0.13 14.10
CA TYR A 20 4.58 -0.14 14.34
C TYR A 20 3.75 1.14 14.37
N PHE A 21 4.20 2.16 15.12
CA PHE A 21 3.54 3.46 15.14
C PHE A 21 3.65 4.19 13.81
N GLY A 22 4.76 4.04 13.08
CA GLY A 22 4.93 4.54 11.73
C GLY A 22 3.93 3.93 10.77
N TRP A 23 3.82 2.60 10.74
CA TRP A 23 2.91 1.87 9.87
C TRP A 23 1.45 2.21 10.16
N VAL A 24 1.00 1.96 11.39
CA VAL A 24 -0.41 2.13 11.79
C VAL A 24 -0.77 3.60 11.87
N GLY A 25 0.13 4.42 12.41
CA GLY A 25 -0.05 5.87 12.55
C GLY A 25 -0.10 6.56 11.20
N TYR A 26 0.81 6.25 10.26
CA TYR A 26 0.78 6.84 8.92
C TYR A 26 -0.50 6.47 8.17
N ALA A 27 -0.91 5.20 8.21
CA ALA A 27 -2.15 4.77 7.54
C ALA A 27 -3.40 5.51 8.07
N LYS A 28 -3.49 5.70 9.40
CA LYS A 28 -4.56 6.48 10.04
C LYS A 28 -4.45 7.97 9.72
N PHE A 29 -3.24 8.53 9.80
CA PHE A 29 -2.97 9.94 9.49
C PHE A 29 -3.35 10.29 8.07
N ALA A 30 -2.88 9.52 7.07
CA ALA A 30 -3.16 9.79 5.67
C ALA A 30 -4.67 9.77 5.38
N ARG A 31 -5.40 8.81 5.97
CA ARG A 31 -6.86 8.72 5.84
C ARG A 31 -7.58 9.90 6.52
N ARG A 32 -7.13 10.29 7.72
CA ARG A 32 -7.73 11.42 8.45
C ARG A 32 -7.41 12.76 7.81
N ALA A 33 -6.20 12.95 7.28
CA ALA A 33 -5.80 14.14 6.56
C ALA A 33 -6.66 14.35 5.30
N ALA A 34 -6.89 13.28 4.53
CA ALA A 34 -7.80 13.33 3.38
C ALA A 34 -9.25 13.69 3.78
N ASN A 35 -9.76 13.13 4.89
CA ASN A 35 -11.11 13.44 5.38
C ASN A 35 -11.24 14.85 5.97
N ASN A 36 -10.16 15.41 6.54
CA ASN A 36 -10.14 16.75 7.14
C ASN A 36 -9.91 17.87 6.10
N GLY A 37 -9.99 17.55 4.80
CA GLY A 37 -9.88 18.54 3.73
C GLY A 37 -8.46 18.98 3.41
N MET A 38 -7.43 18.30 3.92
CA MET A 38 -6.05 18.57 3.53
C MET A 38 -5.88 18.13 2.06
N PRO A 39 -5.41 19.03 1.16
CA PRO A 39 -5.18 18.67 -0.22
C PRO A 39 -4.17 17.53 -0.28
N SER A 40 -4.62 16.37 -0.74
CA SER A 40 -3.81 15.18 -0.99
C SER A 40 -4.08 14.74 -2.41
N LEU A 41 -3.14 14.00 -2.99
CA LEU A 41 -3.35 13.44 -4.33
C LEU A 41 -4.65 12.62 -4.39
N MET A 42 -4.97 11.89 -3.32
CA MET A 42 -6.19 11.08 -3.25
C MET A 42 -7.47 11.92 -3.13
N SER A 43 -7.45 13.06 -2.44
CA SER A 43 -8.62 13.94 -2.35
C SER A 43 -8.91 14.65 -3.67
N VAL A 44 -7.88 15.09 -4.40
CA VAL A 44 -8.05 15.73 -5.71
C VAL A 44 -8.58 14.72 -6.74
N MET A 45 -8.11 13.48 -6.69
CA MET A 45 -8.58 12.40 -7.58
C MET A 45 -10.06 12.04 -7.40
N VAL A 46 -10.71 12.38 -6.27
CA VAL A 46 -12.15 12.14 -6.11
C VAL A 46 -12.94 12.90 -7.17
N ARG A 47 -12.62 14.18 -7.41
CA ARG A 47 -13.31 15.01 -8.40
C ARG A 47 -13.14 14.48 -9.82
N TYR A 48 -11.92 14.10 -10.20
CA TYR A 48 -11.67 13.47 -11.49
C TYR A 48 -12.42 12.15 -11.68
N ARG A 49 -12.58 11.35 -10.61
CA ARG A 49 -13.39 10.13 -10.68
C ARG A 49 -14.87 10.45 -10.85
N GLU A 50 -15.41 11.45 -10.15
CA GLU A 50 -16.80 11.87 -10.38
C GLU A 50 -17.02 12.37 -11.81
N ASP A 51 -16.12 13.19 -12.33
CA ASP A 51 -16.19 13.69 -13.70
C ASP A 51 -16.08 12.55 -14.73
N TRP A 52 -15.22 11.56 -14.45
CA TRP A 52 -15.14 10.34 -15.24
C TRP A 52 -16.48 9.58 -15.26
N TRP A 53 -17.11 9.37 -14.10
CA TRP A 53 -18.42 8.71 -13.99
C TRP A 53 -19.55 9.50 -14.64
N ARG A 54 -19.55 10.84 -14.55
CA ARG A 54 -20.49 11.71 -15.31
C ARG A 54 -20.32 11.50 -16.81
N GLY A 55 -19.06 11.44 -17.27
CA GLY A 55 -18.73 11.13 -18.65
C GLY A 55 -19.19 9.74 -19.09
N THR A 56 -19.02 8.71 -18.25
CA THR A 56 -19.43 7.33 -18.55
C THR A 56 -20.93 7.21 -18.85
N ILE A 57 -21.79 7.95 -18.15
CA ILE A 57 -23.24 7.96 -18.42
C ILE A 57 -23.53 8.51 -19.81
N GLY A 58 -22.83 9.56 -20.24
CA GLY A 58 -23.04 10.21 -21.52
C GLY A 58 -22.40 9.50 -22.73
N ARG A 59 -21.60 8.45 -22.53
CA ARG A 59 -20.96 7.70 -23.62
C ARG A 59 -21.86 6.57 -24.10
N ASP A 60 -22.14 6.53 -25.40
CA ASP A 60 -22.85 5.42 -26.04
C ASP A 60 -22.03 4.12 -25.95
N LEU A 61 -20.73 4.20 -26.26
CA LEU A 61 -19.78 3.09 -26.17
C LEU A 61 -18.90 3.23 -24.92
N LYS A 62 -19.06 2.30 -23.98
CA LYS A 62 -18.37 2.31 -22.68
C LYS A 62 -17.10 1.44 -22.63
N ILE A 63 -16.61 0.99 -23.80
CA ILE A 63 -15.40 0.15 -23.93
C ILE A 63 -14.16 0.86 -23.37
N VAL A 64 -14.07 2.18 -23.51
CA VAL A 64 -12.96 2.96 -22.95
C VAL A 64 -12.94 2.85 -21.43
N ASP A 65 -14.11 2.95 -20.79
CA ASP A 65 -14.22 2.91 -19.33
C ASP A 65 -13.89 1.52 -18.78
N THR A 66 -14.38 0.46 -19.43
CA THR A 66 -14.04 -0.92 -19.05
C THR A 66 -12.56 -1.23 -19.27
N ASN A 67 -11.94 -0.71 -20.33
CA ASN A 67 -10.49 -0.85 -20.56
C ASN A 67 -9.65 -0.14 -19.50
N ILE A 68 -10.01 1.08 -19.08
CA ILE A 68 -9.32 1.78 -17.98
C ILE A 68 -9.37 0.93 -16.70
N ILE A 69 -10.55 0.39 -16.38
CA ILE A 69 -10.73 -0.49 -15.21
C ILE A 69 -9.90 -1.77 -15.34
N LEU A 70 -9.82 -2.35 -16.52
CA LEU A 70 -9.00 -3.52 -16.79
C LEU A 70 -7.51 -3.21 -16.57
N THR A 71 -7.00 -2.08 -17.06
CA THR A 71 -5.61 -1.66 -16.84
C THR A 71 -5.31 -1.48 -15.35
N LEU A 72 -6.21 -0.84 -14.60
CA LEU A 72 -6.08 -0.71 -13.15
C LEU A 72 -6.10 -2.07 -12.44
N SER A 73 -6.98 -2.98 -12.87
CA SER A 73 -7.08 -4.34 -12.35
C SER A 73 -5.80 -5.14 -12.59
N ASN A 74 -5.20 -5.03 -13.78
CA ASN A 74 -3.93 -5.68 -14.09
C ASN A 74 -2.81 -5.22 -13.17
N GLY A 75 -2.80 -3.94 -12.77
CA GLY A 75 -1.89 -3.43 -11.74
C GLY A 75 -2.06 -4.15 -10.40
N ALA A 76 -3.30 -4.33 -9.92
CA ALA A 76 -3.59 -5.09 -8.70
C ALA A 76 -3.17 -6.57 -8.81
N THR A 77 -3.45 -7.21 -9.94
CA THR A 77 -3.05 -8.60 -10.21
C THR A 77 -1.53 -8.77 -10.22
N PHE A 78 -0.80 -7.88 -10.88
CA PHE A 78 0.66 -7.90 -10.94
C PHE A 78 1.28 -7.89 -9.52
N PHE A 79 0.87 -6.92 -8.69
CA PHE A 79 1.37 -6.84 -7.32
C PHE A 79 0.96 -8.05 -6.46
N ALA A 80 -0.26 -8.57 -6.62
CA ALA A 80 -0.69 -9.77 -5.91
C ALA A 80 0.18 -10.99 -6.28
N SER A 81 0.47 -11.19 -7.57
CA SER A 81 1.34 -12.27 -8.03
C SER A 81 2.77 -12.11 -7.52
N THR A 82 3.34 -10.91 -7.57
CA THR A 82 4.66 -10.64 -6.98
C THR A 82 4.67 -10.91 -5.48
N THR A 83 3.58 -10.60 -4.77
CA THR A 83 3.47 -10.86 -3.33
C THR A 83 3.55 -12.37 -3.03
N ILE A 84 2.90 -13.22 -3.82
CA ILE A 84 2.97 -14.68 -3.67
C ILE A 84 4.43 -15.16 -3.82
N LEU A 85 5.16 -14.65 -4.80
CA LEU A 85 6.58 -15.00 -4.99
C LEU A 85 7.44 -14.56 -3.79
N ILE A 86 7.23 -13.36 -3.28
CA ILE A 86 7.91 -12.87 -2.08
C ILE A 86 7.61 -13.77 -0.87
N LEU A 87 6.34 -14.14 -0.67
CA LEU A 87 5.95 -15.05 0.41
C LEU A 87 6.62 -16.42 0.28
N GLY A 88 6.66 -17.00 -0.93
CA GLY A 88 7.37 -18.25 -1.18
C GLY A 88 8.87 -18.15 -0.89
N ALA A 89 9.51 -17.05 -1.30
CA ALA A 89 10.93 -16.81 -1.03
C ALA A 89 11.22 -16.65 0.47
N LEU A 90 10.37 -15.93 1.21
CA LEU A 90 10.50 -15.77 2.66
C LEU A 90 10.27 -17.09 3.41
N LEU A 91 9.31 -17.91 2.98
CA LEU A 91 9.09 -19.25 3.54
C LEU A 91 10.28 -20.18 3.27
N ALA A 92 10.88 -20.13 2.08
CA ALA A 92 12.10 -20.87 1.79
C ALA A 92 13.29 -20.39 2.65
N LEU A 93 13.35 -19.09 2.95
CA LEU A 93 14.39 -18.52 3.81
C LEU A 93 14.27 -19.02 5.25
N LEU A 94 13.05 -19.21 5.79
CA LEU A 94 12.84 -19.84 7.10
C LEU A 94 13.40 -21.28 7.16
N GLY A 95 13.35 -22.01 6.04
CA GLY A 95 13.93 -23.35 5.95
C GLY A 95 15.46 -23.37 5.78
N THR A 96 16.08 -22.21 5.57
CA THR A 96 17.52 -22.08 5.30
C THR A 96 18.19 -20.98 6.15
N THR A 97 17.65 -20.73 7.35
CA THR A 97 18.07 -19.63 8.23
C THR A 97 19.58 -19.65 8.54
N ASP A 98 20.15 -20.80 8.92
CA ASP A 98 21.57 -20.87 9.32
C ASP A 98 22.51 -20.41 8.20
N ARG A 99 22.29 -20.91 6.98
CA ARG A 99 23.07 -20.52 5.80
C ARG A 99 22.87 -19.06 5.43
N ALA A 100 21.66 -18.53 5.60
CA ALA A 100 21.38 -17.12 5.35
C ALA A 100 22.12 -16.21 6.34
N ILE A 101 22.12 -16.56 7.63
CA ILE A 101 22.84 -15.82 8.67
C ILE A 101 24.34 -15.79 8.37
N GLU A 102 24.93 -16.92 7.98
CA GLU A 102 26.35 -17.01 7.61
C GLU A 102 26.70 -16.06 6.46
N ILE A 103 25.91 -16.07 5.38
CA ILE A 103 26.15 -15.21 4.21
C ILE A 103 26.09 -13.72 4.59
N LEU A 104 25.14 -13.34 5.44
CA LEU A 104 25.03 -11.93 5.87
C LEU A 104 26.07 -11.53 6.91
N ALA A 105 26.62 -12.48 7.68
CA ALA A 105 27.66 -12.18 8.67
C ALA A 105 28.95 -11.65 8.03
N ASP A 106 29.18 -11.96 6.75
CA ASP A 106 30.34 -11.46 5.98
C ASP A 106 30.16 -10.01 5.48
N LEU A 107 28.96 -9.44 5.59
CA LEU A 107 28.70 -8.08 5.13
C LEU A 107 29.21 -7.03 6.14
N PRO A 108 29.73 -5.89 5.65
CA PRO A 108 30.05 -4.77 6.53
C PRO A 108 28.77 -4.31 7.25
N PHE A 109 28.90 -3.96 8.54
CA PHE A 109 27.82 -3.53 9.44
C PHE A 109 26.84 -4.61 9.92
N ALA A 110 27.00 -5.88 9.52
CA ALA A 110 26.16 -6.96 10.01
C ALA A 110 26.45 -7.28 11.49
N VAL A 111 25.41 -7.24 12.31
CA VAL A 111 25.48 -7.71 13.70
C VAL A 111 25.12 -9.19 13.73
N LYS A 112 25.85 -10.00 14.51
CA LYS A 112 25.47 -11.41 14.73
C LYS A 112 24.06 -11.47 15.30
N ASN A 113 23.14 -12.01 14.51
CA ASN A 113 21.77 -12.23 14.92
C ASN A 113 21.62 -13.65 15.47
N ASP A 114 20.86 -13.78 16.55
CA ASP A 114 20.35 -15.06 17.02
C ASP A 114 19.33 -15.62 16.00
N THR A 115 19.28 -16.94 15.83
CA THR A 115 18.36 -17.63 14.92
C THR A 115 16.91 -17.26 15.20
N PHE A 116 16.53 -17.16 16.49
CA PHE A 116 15.19 -16.74 16.87
C PHE A 116 14.86 -15.31 16.43
N ALA A 117 15.81 -14.38 16.57
CA ALA A 117 15.64 -13.00 16.14
C ALA A 117 15.52 -12.90 14.61
N TRP A 118 16.28 -13.70 13.87
CA TRP A 118 16.20 -13.80 12.42
C TRP A 118 14.82 -14.27 11.94
N ASP A 119 14.32 -15.37 12.51
CA ASP A 119 13.01 -15.93 12.16
C ASP A 119 11.88 -14.95 12.45
N CYS A 120 11.96 -14.22 13.57
CA CYS A 120 11.02 -13.16 13.91
C CYS A 120 10.98 -12.03 12.86
N LYS A 121 12.14 -11.63 12.30
CA LYS A 121 12.21 -10.63 11.21
C LYS A 121 11.53 -11.15 9.94
N ILE A 122 11.71 -12.43 9.60
CA ILE A 122 11.03 -13.05 8.46
C ILE A 122 9.52 -13.14 8.70
N VAL A 123 9.08 -13.55 9.89
CA VAL A 123 7.65 -13.62 10.24
C VAL A 123 6.99 -12.23 10.18
N LEU A 124 7.69 -11.17 10.56
CA LEU A 124 7.22 -9.79 10.38
C LEU A 124 7.01 -9.47 8.89
N LEU A 125 7.98 -9.77 8.03
CA LEU A 125 7.85 -9.61 6.59
C LEU A 125 6.70 -10.44 6.00
N LEU A 126 6.56 -11.70 6.41
CA LEU A 126 5.45 -12.55 5.99
C LEU A 126 4.11 -11.92 6.36
N THR A 127 3.96 -11.43 7.60
CA THR A 127 2.74 -10.76 8.05
C THR A 127 2.40 -9.53 7.21
N ILE A 128 3.41 -8.71 6.90
CA ILE A 128 3.30 -7.53 6.05
C ILE A 128 2.83 -7.90 4.63
N PHE A 129 3.48 -8.88 4.02
CA PHE A 129 3.18 -9.27 2.64
C PHE A 129 1.87 -10.06 2.54
N ILE A 130 1.48 -10.84 3.55
CA ILE A 130 0.14 -11.44 3.63
C ILE A 130 -0.92 -10.33 3.65
N TYR A 131 -0.74 -9.30 4.48
CA TYR A 131 -1.63 -8.13 4.48
C TYR A 131 -1.69 -7.44 3.11
N ALA A 132 -0.53 -7.23 2.47
CA ALA A 132 -0.46 -6.64 1.13
C ALA A 132 -1.22 -7.47 0.09
N PHE A 133 -1.05 -8.79 0.10
CA PHE A 133 -1.76 -9.73 -0.79
C PHE A 133 -3.27 -9.60 -0.67
N PHE A 134 -3.80 -9.60 0.57
CA PHE A 134 -5.23 -9.42 0.79
C PHE A 134 -5.72 -8.05 0.32
N LYS A 135 -4.92 -6.99 0.48
CA LYS A 135 -5.26 -5.66 -0.04
C LYS A 135 -5.31 -5.63 -1.56
N PHE A 136 -4.33 -6.18 -2.26
CA PHE A 136 -4.33 -6.21 -3.72
C PHE A 136 -5.47 -7.06 -4.29
N THR A 137 -5.73 -8.24 -3.72
CA THR A 137 -6.85 -9.10 -4.15
C THR A 137 -8.21 -8.47 -3.86
N TRP A 138 -8.36 -7.76 -2.73
CA TRP A 138 -9.58 -6.99 -2.46
C TRP A 138 -9.75 -5.82 -3.44
N SER A 139 -8.68 -5.09 -3.72
CA SER A 139 -8.70 -4.00 -4.71
C SER A 139 -9.08 -4.49 -6.10
N LEU A 140 -8.55 -5.64 -6.52
CA LEU A 140 -8.89 -6.29 -7.78
C LEU A 140 -10.41 -6.54 -7.88
N ARG A 141 -11.01 -7.10 -6.82
CA ARG A 141 -12.45 -7.32 -6.76
C ARG A 141 -13.25 -6.02 -6.82
N GLN A 142 -12.79 -4.96 -6.16
CA GLN A 142 -13.43 -3.65 -6.21
C GLN A 142 -13.36 -3.01 -7.60
N HIS A 143 -12.29 -3.23 -8.36
CA HIS A 143 -12.23 -2.81 -9.77
C HIS A 143 -13.21 -3.61 -10.63
N PHE A 144 -13.36 -4.93 -10.41
CA PHE A 144 -14.42 -5.69 -11.09
C PHE A 144 -15.82 -5.18 -10.76
N PHE A 145 -16.08 -4.79 -9.52
CA PHE A 145 -17.35 -4.12 -9.17
C PHE A 145 -17.55 -2.82 -9.94
N CYS A 146 -16.51 -2.00 -10.11
CA CYS A 146 -16.59 -0.81 -10.96
C CYS A 146 -16.96 -1.18 -12.40
N SER A 147 -16.37 -2.24 -12.97
CA SER A 147 -16.69 -2.69 -14.33
C SER A 147 -18.15 -3.11 -14.47
N VAL A 148 -18.68 -3.85 -13.49
CA VAL A 148 -20.10 -4.24 -13.45
C VAL A 148 -20.99 -3.01 -13.34
N MET A 149 -20.61 -2.04 -12.50
CA MET A 149 -21.34 -0.77 -12.39
C MET A 149 -21.35 -0.02 -13.73
N VAL A 150 -20.23 0.07 -14.45
CA VAL A 150 -20.19 0.67 -15.80
C VAL A 150 -21.20 0.00 -16.75
N GLY A 151 -21.30 -1.35 -16.71
CA GLY A 151 -22.29 -2.10 -17.48
C GLY A 151 -23.75 -1.84 -17.06
N ALA A 152 -23.97 -1.43 -15.81
CA ALA A 152 -25.29 -1.09 -15.26
C ALA A 152 -25.57 0.42 -15.27
N ALA A 153 -24.76 1.22 -15.99
CA ALA A 153 -24.94 2.67 -16.02
C ALA A 153 -26.29 3.05 -16.64
N PRO A 154 -27.02 4.02 -16.04
CA PRO A 154 -28.31 4.46 -16.56
C PRO A 154 -28.16 5.13 -17.93
N GLY A 155 -29.26 5.16 -18.69
CA GLY A 155 -29.35 5.94 -19.93
C GLY A 155 -29.16 7.44 -19.68
N ALA A 156 -28.73 8.16 -20.70
CA ALA A 156 -28.54 9.62 -20.63
C ALA A 156 -29.87 10.38 -20.42
N ASP A 157 -30.98 9.76 -20.83
CA ASP A 157 -32.37 10.22 -20.68
C ASP A 157 -32.96 9.97 -19.28
N ALA A 158 -32.26 9.21 -18.42
CA ALA A 158 -32.70 8.97 -17.07
C ALA A 158 -32.76 10.27 -16.24
N ASN A 159 -33.62 10.29 -15.21
CA ASN A 159 -33.76 11.41 -14.29
C ASN A 159 -32.39 11.86 -13.74
N ALA A 160 -32.16 13.18 -13.72
CA ALA A 160 -30.95 13.81 -13.23
C ALA A 160 -30.55 13.35 -11.81
N GLN A 161 -31.53 13.15 -10.91
CA GLN A 161 -31.25 12.65 -9.57
C GLN A 161 -30.67 11.22 -9.59
N VAL A 162 -31.25 10.33 -10.39
CA VAL A 162 -30.79 8.94 -10.53
C VAL A 162 -29.36 8.90 -11.10
N ARG A 163 -29.07 9.77 -12.07
CA ARG A 163 -27.74 9.90 -12.66
C ARG A 163 -26.71 10.38 -11.63
N GLU A 164 -27.01 11.42 -10.87
CA GLU A 164 -26.07 11.95 -9.88
C GLU A 164 -25.83 10.97 -8.72
N GLU A 165 -26.86 10.28 -8.25
CA GLU A 165 -26.68 9.21 -7.25
C GLU A 165 -25.80 8.08 -7.77
N PHE A 166 -25.96 7.70 -9.04
CA PHE A 166 -25.12 6.69 -9.67
C PHE A 166 -23.66 7.14 -9.78
N VAL A 167 -23.42 8.40 -10.19
CA VAL A 167 -22.08 9.02 -10.23
C VAL A 167 -21.41 8.94 -8.87
N GLN A 168 -22.09 9.36 -7.80
CA GLN A 168 -21.52 9.37 -6.46
C GLN A 168 -21.17 7.96 -5.98
N ARG A 169 -22.06 6.97 -6.23
CA ARG A 169 -21.80 5.56 -5.88
C ARG A 169 -20.60 5.01 -6.66
N GLY A 170 -20.53 5.27 -7.96
CA GLY A 170 -19.43 4.85 -8.83
C GLY A 170 -18.10 5.47 -8.41
N ALA A 171 -18.06 6.79 -8.21
CA ALA A 171 -16.86 7.51 -7.81
C ALA A 171 -16.36 7.07 -6.44
N ARG A 172 -17.27 6.78 -5.51
CA ARG A 172 -16.95 6.23 -4.19
C ARG A 172 -16.38 4.81 -4.29
N MET A 173 -16.95 3.94 -5.13
CA MET A 173 -16.41 2.59 -5.36
C MET A 173 -15.01 2.65 -5.98
N ALA A 174 -14.81 3.47 -7.02
CA ALA A 174 -13.51 3.66 -7.66
C ALA A 174 -12.45 4.25 -6.71
N SER A 175 -12.85 5.18 -5.86
CA SER A 175 -11.99 5.74 -4.80
C SER A 175 -11.64 4.70 -3.75
N THR A 176 -12.60 3.85 -3.37
CA THR A 176 -12.37 2.75 -2.42
C THR A 176 -11.38 1.73 -2.99
N ALA A 177 -11.56 1.32 -4.26
CA ALA A 177 -10.61 0.46 -4.97
C ALA A 177 -9.20 1.05 -4.96
N SER A 178 -9.07 2.32 -5.38
CA SER A 178 -7.78 3.02 -5.40
C SER A 178 -7.14 3.14 -4.01
N ASN A 179 -7.93 3.39 -2.97
CA ASN A 179 -7.43 3.48 -1.60
C ASN A 179 -6.95 2.11 -1.09
N THR A 180 -7.67 1.03 -1.38
CA THR A 180 -7.25 -0.33 -1.03
C THR A 180 -5.94 -0.70 -1.75
N PHE A 181 -5.82 -0.38 -3.05
CA PHE A 181 -4.58 -0.57 -3.79
C PHE A 181 -3.40 0.17 -3.14
N ASN A 182 -3.61 1.44 -2.76
CA ASN A 182 -2.60 2.25 -2.09
C ASN A 182 -2.26 1.73 -0.68
N ASP A 183 -3.21 1.16 0.06
CA ASP A 183 -2.93 0.47 1.33
C ASP A 183 -1.96 -0.71 1.13
N GLY A 184 -2.12 -1.46 0.04
CA GLY A 184 -1.19 -2.53 -0.36
C GLY A 184 0.20 -2.00 -0.75
N LEU A 185 0.27 -0.92 -1.52
CA LEU A 185 1.54 -0.27 -1.86
C LEU A 185 2.27 0.26 -0.63
N ARG A 186 1.57 0.88 0.31
CA ARG A 186 2.16 1.32 1.59
C ARG A 186 2.77 0.15 2.33
N ALA A 187 2.08 -1.00 2.36
CA ALA A 187 2.62 -2.20 2.97
C ALA A 187 3.93 -2.66 2.32
N TYR A 188 4.03 -2.57 0.99
CA TYR A 188 5.28 -2.83 0.27
C TYR A 188 6.41 -1.89 0.70
N TYR A 189 6.17 -0.59 0.77
CA TYR A 189 7.20 0.37 1.18
C TYR A 189 7.70 0.11 2.60
N PHE A 190 6.80 -0.17 3.53
CA PHE A 190 7.21 -0.52 4.87
C PHE A 190 7.86 -1.91 4.93
N GLY A 191 7.43 -2.89 4.14
CA GLY A 191 8.13 -4.18 4.00
C GLY A 191 9.57 -3.99 3.54
N LEU A 192 9.82 -3.08 2.58
CA LEU A 192 11.18 -2.71 2.17
C LEU A 192 11.97 -2.05 3.32
N SER A 193 11.32 -1.28 4.19
CA SER A 193 12.00 -0.67 5.34
C SER A 193 12.49 -1.70 6.36
N VAL A 194 11.90 -2.91 6.39
CA VAL A 194 12.33 -3.99 7.29
C VAL A 194 13.60 -4.69 6.78
N LEU A 195 13.90 -4.65 5.47
CA LEU A 195 15.06 -5.36 4.91
C LEU A 195 16.41 -4.95 5.54
N PRO A 196 16.70 -3.65 5.78
CA PRO A 196 17.94 -3.25 6.45
C PRO A 196 18.04 -3.72 7.91
N TRP A 197 16.95 -4.15 8.53
CA TRP A 197 16.96 -4.70 9.89
C TRP A 197 17.73 -6.02 9.99
N PHE A 198 17.86 -6.76 8.89
CA PHE A 198 18.69 -7.97 8.85
C PHE A 198 20.18 -7.65 9.04
N LEU A 199 20.62 -6.43 8.70
CA LEU A 199 21.98 -5.96 8.94
C LEU A 199 22.11 -5.33 10.32
N ASN A 200 21.28 -4.32 10.61
CA ASN A 200 21.39 -3.52 11.84
C ASN A 200 20.07 -2.79 12.20
N ALA A 201 19.74 -2.72 13.49
CA ALA A 201 18.57 -2.02 14.00
C ALA A 201 18.58 -0.50 13.71
N TRP A 202 19.76 0.14 13.64
CA TRP A 202 19.86 1.55 13.26
C TRP A 202 19.44 1.79 11.81
N LEU A 203 19.84 0.89 10.91
CA LEU A 203 19.44 0.97 9.51
C LEU A 203 17.93 0.77 9.35
N PHE A 204 17.32 -0.07 10.19
CA PHE A 204 15.87 -0.23 10.23
C PHE A 204 15.15 1.06 10.64
N ILE A 205 15.61 1.73 11.69
CA ILE A 205 15.03 3.01 12.15
C ILE A 205 15.15 4.06 11.03
N VAL A 206 16.35 4.23 10.48
CA VAL A 206 16.60 5.20 9.39
C VAL A 206 15.72 4.89 8.19
N SER A 207 15.66 3.62 7.76
CA SER A 207 14.85 3.20 6.63
C SER A 207 13.35 3.45 6.86
N THR A 208 12.86 3.18 8.07
CA THR A 208 11.47 3.46 8.45
C THR A 208 11.15 4.95 8.35
N ILE A 209 12.01 5.82 8.90
CA ILE A 209 11.84 7.27 8.84
C ILE A 209 11.86 7.77 7.39
N VAL A 210 12.80 7.27 6.59
CA VAL A 210 12.90 7.61 5.16
C VAL A 210 11.64 7.20 4.42
N VAL A 211 11.11 6.00 4.65
CA VAL A 211 9.86 5.55 4.02
C VAL A 211 8.67 6.43 4.42
N ILE A 212 8.54 6.79 5.69
CA ILE A 212 7.49 7.72 6.14
C ILE A 212 7.64 9.08 5.42
N GLY A 213 8.87 9.60 5.32
CA GLY A 213 9.16 10.84 4.62
C GLY A 213 8.81 10.79 3.12
N ILE A 214 9.17 9.71 2.44
CA ILE A 214 8.84 9.47 1.03
C ILE A 214 7.32 9.41 0.83
N LEU A 215 6.61 8.65 1.66
CA LEU A 215 5.17 8.52 1.57
C LEU A 215 4.47 9.87 1.79
N TYR A 216 4.89 10.60 2.81
CA TYR A 216 4.36 11.93 3.11
C TYR A 216 4.62 12.92 1.96
N HIS A 217 5.85 12.98 1.45
CA HIS A 217 6.20 13.85 0.34
C HIS A 217 5.36 13.51 -0.90
N ARG A 218 5.24 12.23 -1.24
CA ARG A 218 4.47 11.77 -2.40
C ARG A 218 2.99 12.13 -2.30
N GLU A 219 2.40 12.03 -1.11
CA GLU A 219 0.96 12.21 -0.92
C GLU A 219 0.54 13.68 -0.76
N PHE A 220 1.38 14.51 -0.15
CA PHE A 220 1.01 15.90 0.24
C PHE A 220 1.88 17.00 -0.37
N LYS A 221 3.06 16.69 -0.93
CA LYS A 221 4.00 17.70 -1.43
C LYS A 221 4.53 17.41 -2.84
N SER A 222 3.99 16.41 -3.52
CA SER A 222 4.47 16.01 -4.85
C SER A 222 4.14 17.06 -5.91
N ASP A 223 5.01 17.18 -6.91
CA ASP A 223 4.78 18.07 -8.05
C ASP A 223 3.54 17.66 -8.85
N ALA A 224 3.18 16.37 -8.82
CA ALA A 224 1.90 15.88 -9.34
C ALA A 224 0.69 16.53 -8.65
N LEU A 225 0.73 16.67 -7.33
CA LEU A 225 -0.34 17.36 -6.59
C LEU A 225 -0.38 18.85 -6.93
N LYS A 226 0.79 19.51 -7.03
CA LYS A 226 0.87 20.93 -7.43
C LYS A 226 0.30 21.15 -8.83
N ALA A 227 0.67 20.30 -9.79
CA ALA A 227 0.16 20.33 -11.16
C ALA A 227 -1.37 20.12 -11.21
N MET A 228 -1.91 19.17 -10.43
CA MET A 228 -3.37 18.95 -10.36
C MET A 228 -4.12 20.10 -9.66
N LEU A 229 -3.45 20.83 -8.76
CA LEU A 229 -4.01 22.02 -8.12
C LEU A 229 -3.86 23.30 -8.95
N GLY A 230 -3.16 23.23 -10.09
CA GLY A 230 -2.86 24.40 -10.93
C GLY A 230 -1.99 25.45 -10.23
N ARG A 231 -1.11 25.00 -9.31
CA ARG A 231 -0.15 25.86 -8.60
C ARG A 231 1.24 25.58 -9.16
N ASP A 232 1.78 26.51 -9.93
CA ASP A 232 3.18 26.51 -10.38
C ASP A 232 4.15 26.84 -9.23
#